data_AF-A0A5S9M4T3-F1
#
_entry.id   AF-A0A5S9M4T3-F1
#
_cell.length_a   1.000
_cell.length_b   1.000
_cell.length_c   1.000
_cell.angle_alpha   90.00
_cell.angle_beta   90.00
_cell.angle_gamma   90.00
#
_symmetry.space_group_name_H-M   'P 1'
#
loop_
_entity.id
_entity.type
_entity.pdbx_description
1 polymer ?
#
loop_
_entity_poly.entity_id
_entity_poly.type
_entity_poly.pdbx_seq_one_letter_code
_entity_poly.pdbx_strand_id
1 'polypeptide(L)'
;MAPALIYGNTVVIKPATETAVTCAKIMACFADAHLPKGVVNMVTGSGAVVGQGMIEHPNIQGITFTGSNATGKAIGQKAFDRGIKYQLEMGGKNPVIVANDADLDLAVEAAITGAFRSTGQKCTATSRVIVQEDIYDAFKEKLVQKTQEITIGDSLKKDVWMGPIASKQQLDQCLSYIETGKKKVPPSFFFGETINRW
;
A
#
# COMPACT_ATOMS: atom_id res chain seq x y z
N MET A 1 -5.53 14.08 -6.55
CA MET A 1 -5.76 15.54 -6.47
C MET A 1 -5.43 16.25 -7.77
N ALA A 2 -4.20 16.17 -8.28
CA ALA A 2 -3.77 16.86 -9.51
C ALA A 2 -4.78 16.82 -10.68
N PRO A 3 -5.30 15.65 -11.13
CA PRO A 3 -6.27 15.62 -12.21
C PRO A 3 -7.56 16.38 -11.87
N ALA A 4 -8.08 16.26 -10.64
CA ALA A 4 -9.27 16.99 -10.24
C ALA A 4 -9.08 18.52 -10.36
N LEU A 5 -7.93 19.02 -9.90
CA LEU A 5 -7.59 20.45 -9.95
C LEU A 5 -7.39 20.97 -11.37
N ILE A 6 -6.70 20.20 -12.23
CA ILE A 6 -6.49 20.57 -13.64
C ILE A 6 -7.82 20.71 -14.39
N TYR A 7 -8.80 19.85 -14.08
CA TYR A 7 -10.15 19.92 -14.65
C TYR A 7 -11.06 20.93 -13.94
N GLY A 8 -10.52 21.78 -13.06
CA GLY A 8 -11.28 22.86 -12.40
C GLY A 8 -12.17 22.43 -11.24
N ASN A 9 -12.00 21.22 -10.70
CA ASN A 9 -12.74 20.78 -9.51
C ASN A 9 -12.12 21.34 -8.23
N THR A 10 -12.95 21.48 -7.19
CA THR A 10 -12.48 21.63 -5.81
C THR A 10 -12.31 20.27 -5.15
N VAL A 11 -11.46 20.17 -4.13
CA VAL A 11 -11.15 18.91 -3.46
C VAL A 11 -11.25 19.04 -1.95
N VAL A 12 -11.90 18.06 -1.32
CA VAL A 12 -11.78 17.79 0.12
C VAL A 12 -11.01 16.49 0.29
N ILE A 13 -9.83 16.54 0.90
CA ILE A 13 -8.98 15.36 1.14
C ILE A 13 -9.00 14.96 2.62
N LYS A 14 -9.22 13.67 2.89
CA LYS A 14 -9.02 13.06 4.19
C LYS A 14 -7.87 12.05 4.14
N PRO A 15 -6.65 12.42 4.57
CA PRO A 15 -5.55 11.46 4.59
C PRO A 15 -5.77 10.35 5.64
N ALA A 16 -4.98 9.28 5.52
CA ALA A 16 -4.77 8.35 6.63
C ALA A 16 -4.14 9.10 7.81
N THR A 17 -4.45 8.66 9.03
CA THR A 17 -4.01 9.34 10.25
C THR A 17 -2.48 9.33 10.36
N GLU A 18 -1.88 8.19 10.02
CA GLU A 18 -0.45 7.90 10.07
C GLU A 18 0.36 8.84 9.17
N THR A 19 -0.25 9.36 8.09
CA THR A 19 0.41 10.21 7.09
C THR A 19 -0.18 11.62 7.00
N ALA A 20 -0.96 12.04 8.01
CA ALA A 20 -1.64 13.33 8.00
C ALA A 20 -0.65 14.51 7.95
N VAL A 21 0.50 14.40 8.62
CA VAL A 21 1.53 15.46 8.63
C VAL A 21 2.08 15.71 7.23
N THR A 22 2.35 14.66 6.44
CA THR A 22 2.82 14.80 5.06
C THR A 22 1.77 15.50 4.20
N CYS A 23 0.49 15.14 4.36
CA CYS A 23 -0.59 15.83 3.66
C CYS A 23 -0.65 17.32 4.05
N ALA A 24 -0.49 17.66 5.34
CA ALA A 24 -0.48 19.05 5.80
C ALA A 24 0.69 19.86 5.20
N LYS A 25 1.87 19.24 5.00
CA LYS A 25 2.99 19.89 4.29
C LYS A 25 2.66 20.16 2.83
N ILE A 26 1.97 19.25 2.15
CA ILE A 26 1.47 19.47 0.78
C ILE A 26 0.45 20.63 0.76
N MET A 27 -0.43 20.71 1.76
CA MET A 27 -1.38 21.83 1.90
C MET A 27 -0.67 23.18 2.05
N ALA A 28 0.45 23.22 2.79
CA ALA A 28 1.27 24.43 2.89
C ALA A 28 1.83 24.84 1.51
N CYS A 29 2.31 23.89 0.70
CA CYS A 29 2.77 24.18 -0.66
C CYS A 29 1.65 24.76 -1.55
N PHE A 30 0.40 24.30 -1.41
CA PHE A 30 -0.73 24.90 -2.13
C PHE A 30 -1.05 26.33 -1.66
N ALA A 31 -0.87 26.62 -0.37
CA ALA A 31 -1.03 27.96 0.16
C ALA A 31 0.07 28.91 -0.34
N ASP A 32 1.32 28.45 -0.36
CA ASP A 32 2.48 29.19 -0.90
C ASP A 32 2.32 29.44 -2.41
N ALA A 33 1.69 28.50 -3.13
CA ALA A 33 1.33 28.65 -4.54
C ALA A 33 0.08 29.55 -4.77
N HIS A 34 -0.48 30.14 -3.72
CA HIS A 34 -1.62 31.04 -3.76
C HIS A 34 -2.88 30.47 -4.42
N LEU A 35 -3.16 29.17 -4.22
CA LEU A 35 -4.43 28.61 -4.66
C LEU A 35 -5.62 29.35 -4.02
N PRO A 36 -6.71 29.62 -4.76
CA PRO A 36 -7.87 30.30 -4.20
C PRO A 36 -8.44 29.57 -2.97
N LYS A 37 -8.93 30.35 -1.99
CA LYS A 37 -9.51 29.81 -0.76
C LYS A 37 -10.65 28.83 -1.09
N GLY A 38 -10.65 27.67 -0.43
CA GLY A 38 -11.67 26.64 -0.59
C GLY A 38 -11.48 25.70 -1.79
N VAL A 39 -10.48 25.93 -2.66
CA VAL A 39 -10.20 25.02 -3.79
C VAL A 39 -9.67 23.67 -3.30
N VAL A 40 -8.80 23.67 -2.29
CA VAL A 40 -8.33 22.46 -1.61
C VAL A 40 -8.57 22.59 -0.13
N ASN A 41 -9.26 21.62 0.45
CA ASN A 41 -9.55 21.54 1.87
C ASN A 41 -9.04 20.22 2.40
N MET A 42 -8.40 20.23 3.56
CA MET A 42 -7.95 19.03 4.26
C MET A 42 -8.76 18.86 5.53
N VAL A 43 -9.28 17.64 5.74
CA VAL A 43 -9.97 17.25 6.96
C VAL A 43 -9.30 16.00 7.55
N THR A 44 -9.16 15.94 8.87
CA THR A 44 -8.56 14.80 9.57
C THR A 44 -9.58 14.18 10.53
N GLY A 45 -9.41 12.90 10.82
CA GLY A 45 -10.33 12.15 11.69
C GLY A 45 -10.55 10.72 11.21
N SER A 46 -11.32 9.98 11.98
CA SER A 46 -11.60 8.56 11.70
C SER A 46 -12.42 8.40 10.42
N GLY A 47 -12.24 7.26 9.74
CA GLY A 47 -13.06 6.92 8.57
C GLY A 47 -14.55 6.78 8.92
N ALA A 48 -14.85 6.22 10.10
CA ALA A 48 -16.22 6.02 10.58
C ALA A 48 -17.00 7.32 10.80
N VAL A 49 -16.32 8.44 11.08
CA VAL A 49 -16.96 9.75 11.28
C VAL A 49 -16.77 10.62 10.05
N VAL A 50 -15.53 11.00 9.74
CA VAL A 50 -15.23 11.96 8.67
C VAL A 50 -15.41 11.32 7.30
N GLY A 51 -14.94 10.09 7.11
CA GLY A 51 -15.12 9.37 5.85
C GLY A 51 -16.61 9.12 5.55
N GLN A 52 -17.38 8.74 6.57
CA GLN A 52 -18.82 8.55 6.47
C GLN A 52 -19.54 9.85 6.12
N GLY A 53 -19.22 10.93 6.83
CA GLY A 53 -19.76 12.26 6.53
C GLY A 53 -19.45 12.71 5.10
N MET A 54 -18.25 12.43 4.58
CA MET A 54 -17.89 12.77 3.20
C MET A 54 -18.72 11.99 2.16
N ILE A 55 -18.89 10.68 2.31
CA ILE A 55 -19.66 9.90 1.33
C ILE A 55 -21.16 10.23 1.37
N GLU A 56 -21.69 10.66 2.51
CA GLU A 56 -23.11 11.05 2.66
C GLU A 56 -23.38 12.52 2.33
N HIS A 57 -22.36 13.36 2.23
CA HIS A 57 -22.55 14.79 2.02
C HIS A 57 -23.20 15.10 0.65
N PRO A 58 -24.35 15.81 0.59
CA PRO A 58 -25.12 16.00 -0.64
C PRO A 58 -24.35 16.79 -1.71
N ASN A 59 -23.46 17.69 -1.30
CA ASN A 59 -22.64 18.52 -2.19
C ASN A 59 -21.27 17.89 -2.55
N ILE A 60 -21.09 16.58 -2.32
CA ILE A 60 -19.98 15.83 -2.92
C ILE A 60 -20.50 15.08 -4.15
N GLN A 61 -19.91 15.38 -5.31
CA GLN A 61 -20.36 14.92 -6.63
C GLN A 61 -19.47 13.80 -7.20
N GLY A 62 -18.34 13.53 -6.55
CA GLY A 62 -17.57 12.33 -6.81
C GLY A 62 -16.61 11.98 -5.69
N ILE A 63 -16.28 10.70 -5.59
CA ILE A 63 -15.37 10.15 -4.58
C ILE A 63 -14.24 9.38 -5.26
N THR A 64 -13.00 9.68 -4.90
CA THR A 64 -11.85 8.83 -5.17
C THR A 64 -11.38 8.25 -3.85
N PHE A 65 -11.31 6.92 -3.76
CA PHE A 65 -10.87 6.22 -2.55
C PHE A 65 -9.71 5.30 -2.89
N THR A 66 -8.70 5.29 -2.02
CA THR A 66 -7.61 4.32 -2.04
C THR A 66 -7.46 3.70 -0.67
N GLY A 67 -7.56 2.36 -0.58
CA GLY A 67 -7.48 1.67 0.70
C GLY A 67 -7.96 0.23 0.68
N SER A 68 -8.57 -0.22 1.78
CA SER A 68 -8.99 -1.61 1.95
C SER A 68 -10.13 -2.00 1.00
N ASN A 69 -10.17 -3.29 0.61
CA ASN A 69 -11.26 -3.83 -0.21
C ASN A 69 -12.63 -3.71 0.49
N ALA A 70 -12.70 -3.95 1.80
CA ALA A 70 -13.95 -3.87 2.56
C ALA A 70 -14.51 -2.44 2.58
N THR A 71 -13.67 -1.45 2.89
CA THR A 71 -14.07 -0.04 2.91
C THR A 71 -14.41 0.46 1.51
N GLY A 72 -13.60 0.12 0.49
CA GLY A 72 -13.85 0.54 -0.89
C GLY A 72 -15.19 0.04 -1.42
N LYS A 73 -15.55 -1.23 -1.16
CA LYS A 73 -16.86 -1.78 -1.52
C LYS A 73 -18.02 -1.03 -0.85
N ALA A 74 -17.91 -0.74 0.45
CA ALA A 74 -18.93 0.01 1.19
C ALA A 74 -19.11 1.44 0.64
N ILE A 75 -18.01 2.12 0.31
CA ILE A 75 -18.03 3.45 -0.32
C ILE A 75 -18.66 3.36 -1.71
N GLY A 76 -18.27 2.37 -2.52
CA GLY A 76 -18.82 2.16 -3.86
C GLY A 76 -20.33 1.97 -3.86
N GLN A 77 -20.86 1.16 -2.93
CA GLN A 77 -22.31 0.95 -2.80
C GLN A 77 -23.03 2.27 -2.48
N LYS A 78 -22.56 3.01 -1.47
CA LYS A 78 -23.15 4.31 -1.11
C LYS A 78 -23.07 5.33 -2.24
N ALA A 79 -21.94 5.36 -2.97
CA ALA A 79 -21.76 6.25 -4.10
C ALA A 79 -22.72 5.91 -5.25
N PHE A 80 -22.92 4.61 -5.52
CA PHE A 80 -23.89 4.09 -6.47
C PHE A 80 -25.32 4.49 -6.08
N ASP A 81 -25.72 4.26 -4.82
CA ASP A 81 -27.06 4.61 -4.33
C ASP A 81 -27.34 6.12 -4.44
N ARG A 82 -26.30 6.95 -4.27
CA ARG A 82 -26.38 8.41 -4.44
C ARG A 82 -26.34 8.88 -5.90
N GLY A 83 -25.99 8.01 -6.85
CA GLY A 83 -25.81 8.37 -8.26
C GLY A 83 -24.63 9.31 -8.53
N ILE A 84 -23.58 9.28 -7.69
CA ILE A 84 -22.37 10.12 -7.87
C ILE A 84 -21.23 9.33 -8.51
N LYS A 85 -20.26 10.04 -9.10
CA LYS A 85 -19.08 9.40 -9.71
C LYS A 85 -18.18 8.79 -8.62
N TYR A 86 -17.60 7.63 -8.87
CA TYR A 86 -16.61 7.08 -7.94
C TYR A 86 -15.47 6.34 -8.64
N GLN A 87 -14.29 6.39 -8.03
CA GLN A 87 -13.12 5.62 -8.38
C GLN A 87 -12.58 4.94 -7.12
N LEU A 88 -12.30 3.64 -7.20
CA LEU A 88 -11.83 2.85 -6.08
C LEU A 88 -10.54 2.13 -6.46
N GLU A 89 -9.45 2.49 -5.81
CA GLU A 89 -8.16 1.79 -5.90
C GLU A 89 -7.98 0.94 -4.62
N MET A 90 -7.92 -0.37 -4.77
CA MET A 90 -7.94 -1.28 -3.63
C MET A 90 -6.74 -2.24 -3.65
N GLY A 91 -6.61 -3.06 -2.61
CA GLY A 91 -5.52 -4.04 -2.52
C GLY A 91 -5.62 -5.13 -3.59
N GLY A 92 -4.48 -5.59 -4.07
CA GLY A 92 -4.34 -6.72 -5.00
C GLY A 92 -3.61 -7.91 -4.40
N LYS A 93 -3.55 -9.00 -5.18
CA LYS A 93 -2.68 -10.16 -4.92
C LYS A 93 -1.82 -10.41 -6.16
N ASN A 94 -0.88 -9.48 -6.39
CA ASN A 94 -0.22 -9.33 -7.68
C ASN A 94 0.82 -10.44 -7.90
N PRO A 95 0.76 -11.13 -9.05
CA PRO A 95 1.76 -12.11 -9.43
C PRO A 95 2.95 -11.46 -10.15
N VAL A 96 4.13 -12.04 -9.97
CA VAL A 96 5.18 -12.02 -10.99
C VAL A 96 5.32 -13.43 -11.55
N ILE A 97 5.53 -13.55 -12.86
CA ILE A 97 5.69 -14.83 -13.56
C ILE A 97 7.12 -14.88 -14.09
N VAL A 98 7.86 -15.94 -13.74
CA VAL A 98 9.26 -16.16 -14.14
C VAL A 98 9.30 -17.35 -15.10
N ALA A 99 9.62 -17.06 -16.36
CA ALA A 99 9.76 -18.05 -17.42
C ALA A 99 11.14 -18.71 -17.40
N ASN A 100 11.27 -19.89 -18.02
CA ASN A 100 12.48 -20.71 -18.06
C ASN A 100 13.68 -19.98 -18.69
N ASP A 101 13.44 -19.05 -19.60
CA ASP A 101 14.45 -18.24 -20.29
C ASP A 101 14.73 -16.90 -19.59
N ALA A 102 14.12 -16.66 -18.42
CA ALA A 102 14.36 -15.45 -17.65
C ALA A 102 15.80 -15.40 -17.11
N ASP A 103 16.39 -14.22 -17.13
CA ASP A 103 17.58 -13.93 -16.32
C ASP A 103 17.22 -14.06 -14.84
N LEU A 104 17.79 -15.07 -14.17
CA LEU A 104 17.45 -15.39 -12.79
C LEU A 104 17.91 -14.32 -11.79
N ASP A 105 19.01 -13.61 -12.06
CA ASP A 105 19.48 -12.55 -11.18
C ASP A 105 18.52 -11.36 -11.23
N LEU A 106 18.15 -10.94 -12.44
CA LEU A 106 17.17 -9.86 -12.63
C LEU A 106 15.78 -10.25 -12.10
N ALA A 107 15.35 -11.50 -12.32
CA ALA A 107 14.05 -11.98 -11.85
C ALA A 107 13.97 -11.98 -10.31
N VAL A 108 15.02 -12.43 -9.63
CA VAL A 108 15.09 -12.42 -8.15
C VAL A 108 15.11 -10.99 -7.62
N GLU A 109 15.92 -10.10 -8.20
CA GLU A 109 15.98 -8.69 -7.78
C GLU A 109 14.61 -8.00 -7.94
N ALA A 110 13.94 -8.23 -9.08
CA ALA A 110 12.62 -7.69 -9.36
C ALA A 110 11.57 -8.24 -8.38
N ALA A 111 11.60 -9.54 -8.08
CA ALA A 111 10.70 -10.15 -7.11
C ALA A 111 10.90 -9.56 -5.69
N ILE A 112 12.15 -9.43 -5.23
CA ILE A 112 12.49 -8.85 -3.91
C ILE A 112 12.08 -7.38 -3.84
N THR A 113 12.45 -6.58 -4.82
CA THR A 113 12.12 -5.14 -4.85
C THR A 113 10.61 -4.94 -4.95
N GLY A 114 9.94 -5.73 -5.79
CA GLY A 114 8.49 -5.75 -5.93
C GLY A 114 7.79 -6.11 -4.62
N ALA A 115 8.28 -7.11 -3.90
CA ALA A 115 7.67 -7.61 -2.67
C ALA A 115 7.96 -6.73 -1.45
N PHE A 116 9.21 -6.29 -1.25
CA PHE A 116 9.68 -5.79 0.05
C PHE A 116 9.98 -4.28 0.10
N ARG A 117 10.12 -3.57 -1.03
CA ARG A 117 10.21 -2.09 -0.97
C ARG A 117 8.96 -1.52 -0.28
N SER A 118 9.14 -0.47 0.52
CA SER A 118 8.11 0.09 1.41
C SER A 118 7.55 -0.94 2.41
N THR A 119 8.38 -1.92 2.78
CA THR A 119 8.02 -3.01 3.72
C THR A 119 6.82 -3.82 3.21
N GLY A 120 6.69 -3.93 1.88
CA GLY A 120 5.58 -4.59 1.20
C GLY A 120 4.22 -3.90 1.32
N GLN A 121 4.16 -2.69 1.86
CA GLN A 121 2.93 -1.91 2.04
C GLN A 121 2.56 -1.17 0.73
N LYS A 122 2.39 -1.92 -0.36
CA LYS A 122 2.00 -1.40 -1.69
C LYS A 122 0.83 -2.23 -2.22
N CYS A 123 -0.18 -1.58 -2.79
CA CYS A 123 -1.30 -2.29 -3.43
C CYS A 123 -0.84 -3.18 -4.60
N THR A 124 0.25 -2.79 -5.25
CA THR A 124 0.93 -3.49 -6.36
C THR A 124 2.08 -4.38 -5.90
N ALA A 125 2.29 -4.59 -4.59
CA ALA A 125 3.37 -5.44 -4.11
C ALA A 125 3.31 -6.84 -4.72
N THR A 126 4.47 -7.36 -5.11
CA THR A 126 4.63 -8.76 -5.55
C THR A 126 4.38 -9.64 -4.35
N SER A 127 3.22 -10.29 -4.33
CA SER A 127 2.78 -11.12 -3.20
C SER A 127 2.57 -12.58 -3.58
N ARG A 128 2.81 -12.90 -4.86
CA ARG A 128 2.81 -14.22 -5.45
C ARG A 128 3.91 -14.26 -6.51
N VAL A 129 4.77 -15.25 -6.44
CA VAL A 129 5.78 -15.52 -7.47
C VAL A 129 5.42 -16.86 -8.09
N ILE A 130 5.24 -16.90 -9.40
CA ILE A 130 4.91 -18.09 -10.18
C ILE A 130 6.11 -18.36 -11.07
N VAL A 131 6.70 -19.55 -10.97
CA VAL A 131 7.97 -19.90 -11.63
C VAL A 131 7.74 -21.16 -12.43
N GLN A 132 8.27 -21.21 -13.66
CA GLN A 132 8.27 -22.44 -14.44
C GLN A 132 9.18 -23.50 -13.81
N GLU A 133 8.78 -24.77 -13.96
CA GLU A 133 9.29 -25.90 -13.17
C GLU A 133 10.81 -26.08 -13.27
N ASP A 134 11.37 -25.97 -14.48
CA ASP A 134 12.79 -26.25 -14.76
C ASP A 134 13.77 -25.33 -14.02
N ILE A 135 13.32 -24.13 -13.64
CA ILE A 135 14.15 -23.13 -12.95
C ILE A 135 13.72 -22.89 -11.49
N TYR A 136 12.69 -23.60 -11.00
CA TYR A 136 12.07 -23.33 -9.71
C TYR A 136 13.06 -23.38 -8.55
N ASP A 137 13.84 -24.46 -8.44
CA ASP A 137 14.73 -24.67 -7.30
C ASP A 137 15.87 -23.66 -7.28
N ALA A 138 16.49 -23.40 -8.44
CA ALA A 138 17.55 -22.40 -8.58
C ALA A 138 17.04 -20.99 -8.24
N PHE A 139 15.85 -20.62 -8.72
CA PHE A 139 15.23 -19.35 -8.41
C PHE A 139 14.91 -19.22 -6.91
N LYS A 140 14.30 -20.25 -6.31
CA LYS A 140 13.92 -20.28 -4.89
C LYS A 140 15.13 -20.12 -3.98
N GLU A 141 16.20 -20.86 -4.24
CA GLU A 141 17.44 -20.79 -3.45
C GLU A 141 18.04 -19.38 -3.49
N LYS A 142 18.20 -18.82 -4.69
CA LYS A 142 18.73 -17.46 -4.88
C LYS A 142 17.83 -16.40 -4.23
N LEU A 143 16.51 -16.54 -4.33
CA LEU A 143 15.54 -15.64 -3.72
C LEU A 143 15.69 -15.61 -2.19
N VAL A 144 15.81 -16.77 -1.55
CA VAL A 144 15.98 -16.88 -0.09
C VAL A 144 17.29 -16.24 0.34
N GLN A 145 18.39 -16.59 -0.32
CA GLN A 145 19.71 -16.03 -0.02
C GLN A 145 19.69 -14.50 -0.12
N LYS A 146 19.19 -13.95 -1.23
CA LYS A 146 19.13 -12.49 -1.44
C LYS A 146 18.19 -11.78 -0.48
N THR A 147 17.12 -12.45 -0.02
CA THR A 147 16.23 -11.89 0.99
C THR A 147 16.92 -11.75 2.35
N GLN A 148 17.80 -12.69 2.71
CA GLN A 148 18.56 -12.65 3.98
C GLN A 148 19.62 -11.53 4.01
N GLU A 149 20.06 -11.05 2.84
CA GLU A 149 21.00 -9.93 2.71
C GLU A 149 20.34 -8.55 2.96
N ILE A 150 19.00 -8.48 3.06
CA ILE A 150 18.28 -7.21 3.22
C ILE A 150 18.63 -6.56 4.56
N THR A 151 19.15 -5.34 4.52
CA THR A 151 19.40 -4.53 5.72
C THR A 151 18.13 -3.84 6.19
N ILE A 152 17.67 -4.21 7.39
CA ILE A 152 16.44 -3.70 8.02
C ILE A 152 16.80 -2.76 9.17
N GLY A 153 16.20 -1.58 9.22
CA GLY A 153 16.50 -0.60 10.27
C GLY A 153 15.75 0.72 10.15
N ASP A 154 16.34 1.77 10.73
CA ASP A 154 15.84 3.14 10.66
C ASP A 154 15.94 3.69 9.23
N SER A 155 14.78 4.04 8.65
CA SER A 155 14.65 4.55 7.28
C SER A 155 15.42 5.85 7.00
N LEU A 156 15.89 6.56 8.02
CA LEU A 156 16.72 7.76 7.83
C LEU A 156 18.21 7.45 7.58
N LYS A 157 18.64 6.21 7.77
CA LYS A 157 20.03 5.78 7.56
C LYS A 157 20.26 5.33 6.12
N LYS A 158 21.37 5.78 5.51
CA LYS A 158 21.70 5.58 4.09
C LYS A 158 21.77 4.09 3.67
N ASP A 159 22.26 3.23 4.56
CA ASP A 159 22.51 1.82 4.25
C ASP A 159 21.34 0.89 4.63
N VAL A 160 20.21 1.46 5.08
CA VAL A 160 18.99 0.70 5.38
C VAL A 160 18.16 0.55 4.11
N TRP A 161 17.91 -0.70 3.72
CA TRP A 161 17.14 -1.02 2.52
C TRP A 161 15.62 -1.10 2.81
N MET A 162 15.23 -1.61 3.97
CA MET A 162 13.82 -1.73 4.41
C MET A 162 13.60 -1.11 5.79
N GLY A 163 12.58 -0.25 5.87
CA GLY A 163 12.13 0.38 7.10
C GLY A 163 11.07 -0.42 7.86
N PRO A 164 10.54 0.13 8.97
CA PRO A 164 9.49 -0.51 9.73
C PRO A 164 8.14 -0.52 9.01
N ILE A 165 7.23 -1.34 9.51
CA ILE A 165 5.82 -1.33 9.13
C ILE A 165 5.11 -0.12 9.75
N ALA A 166 4.03 0.37 9.12
CA ALA A 166 3.46 1.67 9.46
C ALA A 166 2.86 1.79 10.87
N SER A 167 2.38 0.69 11.44
CA SER A 167 1.76 0.69 12.78
C SER A 167 1.81 -0.68 13.44
N LYS A 168 1.63 -0.69 14.78
CA LYS A 168 1.51 -1.94 15.56
C LYS A 168 0.33 -2.79 15.09
N GLN A 169 -0.81 -2.18 14.77
CA GLN A 169 -1.97 -2.89 14.23
C GLN A 169 -1.64 -3.60 12.92
N GLN A 170 -0.91 -2.95 12.02
CA GLN A 170 -0.51 -3.55 10.75
C GLN A 170 0.53 -4.67 10.97
N LEU A 171 1.46 -4.51 11.91
CA LEU A 171 2.39 -5.56 12.32
C LEU A 171 1.63 -6.81 12.79
N ASP A 172 0.67 -6.63 13.70
CA ASP A 172 -0.11 -7.73 14.27
C ASP A 172 -0.92 -8.46 13.20
N GLN A 173 -1.49 -7.71 12.25
CA GLN A 173 -2.19 -8.30 11.12
C GLN A 173 -1.24 -9.14 10.25
N CYS A 174 -0.04 -8.65 9.94
CA CYS A 174 0.96 -9.40 9.17
C CYS A 174 1.41 -10.67 9.90
N LEU A 175 1.69 -10.57 11.21
CA LEU A 175 2.07 -11.73 12.03
C LEU A 175 0.95 -12.77 12.09
N SER A 176 -0.32 -12.36 12.19
CA SER A 176 -1.45 -13.30 12.17
C SER A 176 -1.55 -14.09 10.85
N TYR A 177 -1.18 -13.47 9.71
CA TYR A 177 -1.13 -14.16 8.42
C TYR A 177 0.05 -15.12 8.32
N ILE A 178 1.22 -14.78 8.91
CA ILE A 178 2.35 -15.69 9.02
C ILE A 178 1.96 -16.93 9.82
N GLU A 179 1.31 -16.76 10.98
CA GLU A 179 0.82 -17.86 11.81
C GLU A 179 -0.25 -18.71 11.10
N THR A 180 -1.13 -18.07 10.33
CA THR A 180 -2.08 -18.79 9.47
C THR A 180 -1.36 -19.61 8.40
N GLY A 181 -0.27 -19.08 7.83
CA GLY A 181 0.57 -19.78 6.86
C GLY A 181 1.22 -21.01 7.45
N LYS A 182 1.90 -20.88 8.61
CA LYS A 182 2.57 -21.99 9.31
C LYS A 182 1.65 -23.18 9.59
N LYS A 183 0.37 -22.93 9.86
CA LYS A 183 -0.64 -23.98 10.09
C LYS A 183 -1.07 -24.74 8.83
N LYS A 184 -0.82 -24.18 7.64
CA LYS A 184 -1.35 -24.68 6.36
C LYS A 184 -0.30 -25.28 5.44
N VAL A 185 0.99 -25.07 5.70
CA VAL A 185 2.08 -25.57 4.84
C VAL A 185 3.13 -26.31 5.68
N PRO A 186 3.94 -27.20 5.07
CA PRO A 186 5.00 -27.92 5.76
C PRO A 186 6.03 -26.99 6.42
N PRO A 187 6.74 -27.45 7.47
CA PRO A 187 7.79 -26.69 8.15
C PRO A 187 8.99 -26.30 7.26
N SER A 188 9.12 -26.92 6.08
CA SER A 188 10.18 -26.65 5.10
C SER A 188 10.05 -25.29 4.40
N PHE A 189 8.98 -24.53 4.68
CA PHE A 189 8.79 -23.17 4.17
C PHE A 189 9.45 -22.14 5.09
N PHE A 190 10.03 -21.10 4.50
CA PHE A 190 10.62 -19.99 5.23
C PHE A 190 9.52 -19.04 5.73
N PHE A 191 9.62 -18.64 6.99
CA PHE A 191 8.73 -17.66 7.61
C PHE A 191 9.54 -16.54 8.23
N GLY A 192 9.01 -15.31 8.14
CA GLY A 192 9.57 -14.18 8.85
C GLY A 192 9.26 -14.21 10.34
N GLU A 193 10.09 -13.52 11.11
CA GLU A 193 9.90 -13.26 12.53
C GLU A 193 9.98 -11.75 12.79
N THR A 194 9.55 -11.33 13.98
CA THR A 194 9.67 -9.93 14.39
C THR A 194 11.13 -9.61 14.70
N ILE A 195 11.65 -8.55 14.09
CA ILE A 195 12.97 -8.00 14.42
C ILE A 195 12.74 -6.83 15.38
N ASN A 196 12.86 -7.08 16.68
CA ASN A 196 12.77 -6.04 17.71
C ASN A 196 14.09 -5.26 17.75
N ARG A 197 14.19 -4.20 16.94
CA ARG A 197 15.37 -3.33 16.94
C ARG A 197 15.19 -2.02 17.70
N TRP A 198 13.97 -1.63 18.09
CA TRP A 198 13.66 -0.40 18.83
C TRP A 198 12.33 -0.55 19.55
#